data_AF-A0AAD5M9A4-F1
#
_entry.id   AF-A0AAD5M9A4-F1
#
_cell.length_a   1.000
_cell.length_b   1.000
_cell.length_c   1.000
_cell.angle_alpha   90.00
_cell.angle_beta   90.00
_cell.angle_gamma   90.00
#
_symmetry.space_group_name_H-M   'P 1'
#
loop_
_entity.id
_entity.type
_entity.pdbx_description
1 polymer ?
#
loop_
_entity_poly.entity_id
_entity_poly.type
_entity_poly.pdbx_seq_one_letter_code
_entity_poly.pdbx_strand_id
1 'polypeptide(L)'
;MGGFGFGMLAAVQMLGFYQAQHVSSRRATSTSTSTTTTSKPFLAYVLQVTTTQGSTFLVYRRYSQIAALASKLHFHPSVGLPPKYALQVFPLTEEQLRQRFDGLQAFIAEVFATLAQQHEDGLQHDVDSTAGLDMQIFYDFVAHQRNRPPPPVKTLPEWAKPPNVGAILAK
;
A
#
# COMPACT_ATOMS: atom_id res chain seq x y z
N MET A 1 24.57 4.10 13.16
CA MET A 1 23.63 3.32 12.32
C MET A 1 22.21 3.79 12.65
N GLY A 2 21.74 4.89 12.05
CA GLY A 2 20.37 5.37 12.25
C GLY A 2 19.47 4.72 11.22
N GLY A 3 18.92 3.56 11.54
CA GLY A 3 17.95 2.88 10.67
C GLY A 3 16.68 3.72 10.57
N PHE A 4 16.27 4.07 9.35
CA PHE A 4 14.95 4.64 9.11
C PHE A 4 13.89 3.64 9.60
N GLY A 5 13.10 4.00 10.62
CA GLY A 5 12.17 3.08 11.29
C GLY A 5 10.76 3.65 11.48
N PHE A 6 9.87 2.84 12.07
CA PHE A 6 8.47 3.16 12.29
C PHE A 6 8.26 4.51 12.99
N GLY A 7 9.10 4.88 13.97
CA GLY A 7 9.00 6.14 14.71
C GLY A 7 9.16 7.43 13.88
N MET A 8 9.45 7.33 12.59
CA MET A 8 9.41 8.49 11.68
C MET A 8 8.09 8.67 10.96
N LEU A 9 7.15 7.73 11.09
CA LEU A 9 5.81 7.82 10.54
C LEU A 9 4.94 8.62 11.50
N ALA A 10 4.40 9.75 11.04
CA ALA A 10 3.44 10.55 11.79
C ALA A 10 2.00 10.13 11.48
N ALA A 11 1.71 9.78 10.23
CA ALA A 11 0.39 9.32 9.82
C ALA A 11 0.47 8.44 8.56
N VAL A 12 -0.41 7.46 8.47
CA VAL A 12 -0.64 6.66 7.26
C VAL A 12 -2.14 6.61 6.98
N GLN A 13 -2.55 7.12 5.83
CA GLN A 13 -3.96 7.19 5.44
C GLN A 13 -4.17 6.67 4.02
N MET A 14 -5.30 6.00 3.79
CA MET A 14 -5.69 5.58 2.44
C MET A 14 -6.44 6.73 1.75
N LEU A 15 -5.98 7.14 0.57
CA LEU A 15 -6.56 8.26 -0.18
C LEU A 15 -7.64 7.81 -1.17
N GLY A 16 -7.47 6.65 -1.77
CA GLY A 16 -8.32 6.20 -2.86
C GLY A 16 -7.76 4.98 -3.57
N PHE A 17 -8.39 4.62 -4.68
CA PHE A 17 -7.92 3.57 -5.56
C PHE A 17 -8.11 3.92 -7.03
N TYR A 18 -7.32 3.29 -7.90
CA TYR A 18 -7.51 3.35 -9.35
C TYR A 18 -7.23 1.99 -9.99
N GLN A 19 -7.72 1.79 -11.21
CA GLN A 19 -7.43 0.59 -11.99
C GLN A 19 -6.06 0.71 -12.65
N ALA A 20 -5.19 -0.25 -12.38
CA ALA A 20 -3.84 -0.37 -12.93
C ALA A 20 -3.69 -1.63 -13.76
N GLN A 21 -2.67 -1.67 -14.61
CA GLN A 21 -2.30 -2.81 -15.43
C GLN A 21 -1.01 -3.45 -14.91
N HIS A 22 -0.89 -4.77 -15.05
CA HIS A 22 0.37 -5.44 -14.82
C HIS A 22 1.37 -5.01 -15.89
N VAL A 23 2.57 -4.60 -15.49
CA VAL A 23 3.66 -4.37 -16.43
C VAL A 23 4.16 -5.75 -16.86
N SER A 24 3.69 -6.26 -18.00
CA SER A 24 4.35 -7.39 -18.64
C SER A 24 5.73 -6.92 -19.08
N SER A 25 6.76 -7.49 -18.48
CA SER A 25 8.15 -7.22 -18.84
C SER A 25 8.31 -7.40 -20.35
N ARG A 26 8.70 -6.33 -21.04
CA ARG A 26 9.07 -6.37 -22.47
C ARG A 26 10.38 -7.15 -22.61
N ARG A 27 10.30 -8.47 -22.64
CA ARG A 27 11.19 -9.36 -23.40
C ARG A 27 10.34 -10.25 -24.29
N ALA A 28 9.68 -9.63 -25.26
CA ALA A 28 9.25 -10.33 -26.46
C ALA A 28 10.25 -9.95 -27.55
N THR A 29 11.33 -10.71 -27.61
CA THR A 29 12.14 -10.80 -28.82
C THR A 29 11.22 -11.22 -29.96
N SER A 30 11.28 -10.44 -31.02
CA SER A 30 10.68 -10.64 -32.33
C SER A 30 10.64 -12.10 -32.79
N THR A 31 9.49 -12.78 -32.63
CA THR A 31 9.01 -13.77 -33.61
C THR A 31 7.51 -14.03 -33.40
N SER A 32 6.73 -13.41 -34.28
CA SER A 32 5.49 -13.92 -34.90
C SER A 32 4.85 -15.18 -34.30
N THR A 33 3.99 -15.03 -33.29
CA THR A 33 2.71 -15.77 -33.21
C THR A 33 1.76 -15.03 -32.27
N SER A 34 0.56 -14.70 -32.75
CA SER A 34 -0.47 -13.96 -32.01
C SER A 34 -0.99 -14.76 -30.81
N THR A 35 -0.41 -14.55 -29.64
CA THR A 35 -1.07 -14.86 -28.36
C THR A 35 -1.12 -13.56 -27.57
N THR A 36 -2.27 -12.89 -27.63
CA THR A 36 -2.59 -11.68 -26.89
C THR A 36 -2.45 -11.95 -25.39
N THR A 37 -1.28 -11.66 -24.82
CA THR A 37 -1.06 -11.65 -23.37
C THR A 37 -1.67 -10.37 -22.79
N THR A 38 -3.00 -10.34 -22.74
CA THR A 38 -3.79 -9.25 -22.16
C THR A 38 -3.40 -9.10 -20.70
N SER A 39 -2.72 -8.00 -20.37
CA SER A 39 -2.38 -7.66 -18.99
C SER A 39 -3.66 -7.56 -18.15
N LYS A 40 -3.79 -8.40 -17.13
CA LYS A 40 -4.97 -8.41 -16.27
C LYS A 40 -5.01 -7.12 -15.43
N PRO A 41 -6.09 -6.33 -15.51
CA PRO A 41 -6.23 -5.13 -14.68
C PRO A 41 -6.37 -5.52 -13.21
N PHE A 42 -5.92 -4.64 -12.32
CA PHE A 42 -6.07 -4.79 -10.88
C PHE A 42 -6.34 -3.43 -10.23
N LEU A 43 -6.82 -3.44 -8.99
CA LEU A 43 -7.01 -2.21 -8.20
C LEU A 43 -5.74 -1.88 -7.42
N ALA A 44 -5.20 -0.68 -7.67
CA ALA A 44 -4.13 -0.08 -6.89
C ALA A 44 -4.75 0.89 -5.87
N TYR A 45 -4.53 0.61 -4.59
CA TYR A 45 -4.88 1.47 -3.46
C TYR A 45 -3.71 2.40 -3.17
N VAL A 46 -4.00 3.68 -2.96
CA VAL A 46 -3.01 4.72 -2.71
C VAL A 46 -3.04 5.07 -1.24
N LEU A 47 -1.90 4.91 -0.57
CA LEU A 47 -1.68 5.36 0.78
C LEU A 47 -0.84 6.63 0.75
N GLN A 48 -1.26 7.65 1.48
CA GLN A 48 -0.43 8.80 1.81
C GLN A 48 0.23 8.54 3.15
N VAL A 49 1.55 8.71 3.18
CA VAL A 49 2.37 8.57 4.37
C VAL A 49 2.96 9.92 4.68
N THR A 50 2.77 10.38 5.91
CA THR A 50 3.32 11.61 6.46
C THR A 50 4.41 11.25 7.46
N THR A 51 5.58 11.84 7.33
CA THR A 51 6.66 11.67 8.31
C THR A 51 6.58 12.69 9.43
N THR A 52 7.23 12.41 10.56
CA THR A 52 7.35 13.34 11.70
C THR A 52 8.04 14.66 11.34
N GLN A 53 8.81 14.68 10.25
CA GLN A 53 9.45 15.89 9.70
C GLN A 53 8.53 16.71 8.78
N GLY A 54 7.27 16.28 8.58
CA GLY A 54 6.30 16.96 7.72
C GLY A 54 6.37 16.58 6.24
N SER A 55 7.27 15.67 5.85
CA SER A 55 7.36 15.19 4.46
C SER A 55 6.24 14.20 4.17
N THR A 56 5.60 14.33 3.01
CA THR A 56 4.56 13.39 2.56
C THR A 56 4.97 12.66 1.29
N PHE A 57 4.59 11.39 1.17
CA PHE A 57 4.79 10.60 -0.05
C PHE A 57 3.65 9.60 -0.25
N LEU A 58 3.51 9.13 -1.49
CA LEU A 58 2.47 8.18 -1.87
C LEU A 58 3.04 6.77 -2.01
N VAL A 59 2.22 5.79 -1.63
CA VAL A 59 2.53 4.36 -1.70
C VAL A 59 1.38 3.65 -2.39
N TYR A 60 1.72 2.76 -3.32
CA TYR A 60 0.73 2.07 -4.14
C TYR A 60 0.73 0.59 -3.80
N ARG A 61 -0.43 0.06 -3.40
CA ARG A 61 -0.57 -1.33 -2.95
C ARG A 61 -1.77 -1.99 -3.58
N ARG A 62 -1.67 -3.29 -3.82
CA ARG A 62 -2.78 -4.14 -4.24
C ARG A 62 -3.42 -4.76 -3.01
N TYR A 63 -4.69 -5.15 -3.10
CA TYR A 63 -5.39 -5.89 -2.04
C TYR A 63 -4.57 -7.07 -1.52
N SER A 64 -3.97 -7.88 -2.40
CA SER A 64 -3.18 -9.05 -1.98
C SER A 64 -1.93 -8.69 -1.15
N GLN A 65 -1.37 -7.50 -1.34
CA GLN A 65 -0.25 -7.01 -0.53
C GLN A 65 -0.72 -6.58 0.86
N ILE A 66 -1.89 -5.93 0.95
CA ILE A 66 -2.51 -5.57 2.25
C ILE A 66 -2.93 -6.84 2.99
N ALA A 67 -3.48 -7.83 2.29
CA ALA A 67 -3.83 -9.12 2.87
C ALA A 67 -2.58 -9.87 3.41
N ALA A 68 -1.47 -9.82 2.67
CA ALA A 68 -0.20 -10.39 3.11
C ALA A 68 0.42 -9.63 4.29
N LEU A 69 0.15 -8.33 4.44
CA LEU A 69 0.51 -7.57 5.64
C LEU A 69 -0.26 -8.14 6.84
N ALA A 70 -1.58 -8.25 6.76
CA ALA A 70 -2.40 -8.76 7.87
C ALA A 70 -1.96 -10.16 8.35
N SER A 71 -1.59 -11.06 7.43
CA SER A 71 -1.12 -12.39 7.79
C SER A 71 0.27 -12.43 8.44
N LYS A 72 1.04 -11.34 8.34
CA LYS A 72 2.39 -11.23 8.90
C LYS A 72 2.43 -10.53 10.25
N LEU A 73 1.37 -9.79 10.60
CA LEU A 73 1.24 -9.16 11.91
C LEU A 73 0.98 -10.24 12.96
N HIS A 74 1.61 -10.12 14.13
CA HIS A 74 1.46 -11.07 15.22
C HIS A 74 0.29 -10.72 16.15
N PHE A 75 -0.22 -9.49 16.06
CA PHE A 75 -1.47 -9.09 16.68
C PHE A 75 -2.63 -9.16 15.69
N HIS A 76 -3.85 -9.27 16.23
CA HIS A 76 -5.07 -9.28 15.44
C HIS A 76 -5.77 -7.92 15.57
N PRO A 77 -5.83 -7.12 14.50
CA PRO A 77 -6.58 -5.87 14.52
C PRO A 77 -8.06 -6.13 14.80
N SER A 78 -8.71 -5.22 15.52
CA SER A 78 -10.16 -5.30 15.80
C SER A 78 -10.99 -5.25 14.51
N VAL A 79 -10.48 -4.53 13.51
CA VAL A 79 -11.04 -4.43 12.17
C VAL A 79 -10.49 -5.54 11.29
N GLY A 80 -11.35 -6.45 10.84
CA GLY A 80 -10.98 -7.51 9.90
C GLY A 80 -10.74 -7.00 8.47
N LEU A 81 -10.04 -7.81 7.66
CA LEU A 81 -9.91 -7.52 6.23
C LEU A 81 -11.26 -7.64 5.50
N PRO A 82 -11.58 -6.73 4.57
CA PRO A 82 -12.77 -6.86 3.75
C PRO A 82 -12.67 -8.09 2.82
N PRO A 83 -13.79 -8.66 2.37
CA PRO A 83 -13.80 -9.93 1.66
C PRO A 83 -13.00 -9.91 0.35
N LYS A 84 -12.23 -10.99 0.15
CA LYS A 84 -11.63 -11.32 -1.14
C LYS A 84 -12.72 -11.87 -2.05
N TYR A 85 -13.26 -11.04 -2.93
CA TYR A 85 -14.21 -11.43 -3.99
C TYR A 85 -13.54 -12.32 -5.07
N ALA A 86 -12.89 -13.42 -4.66
CA ALA A 86 -12.16 -14.35 -5.51
C ALA A 86 -13.08 -15.17 -6.43
N LEU A 87 -14.37 -15.26 -6.09
CA LEU A 87 -15.37 -16.04 -6.79
C LEU A 87 -16.31 -15.19 -7.68
N GLN A 88 -16.17 -13.86 -7.68
CA GLN A 88 -17.05 -12.98 -8.46
C GLN A 88 -16.42 -12.62 -9.81
N VAL A 89 -17.27 -12.63 -10.84
CA VAL A 89 -16.93 -12.26 -12.21
C VAL A 89 -16.61 -10.77 -12.25
N PHE A 90 -15.42 -10.41 -12.72
CA PHE A 90 -15.05 -9.02 -12.95
C PHE A 90 -15.96 -8.42 -14.05
N PRO A 91 -16.43 -7.16 -13.93
CA PRO A 91 -16.06 -6.15 -12.93
C PRO A 91 -16.85 -6.21 -11.62
N LEU A 92 -16.19 -5.81 -10.52
CA LEU A 92 -16.86 -5.58 -9.22
C LEU A 92 -17.86 -4.41 -9.34
N THR A 93 -18.97 -4.47 -8.60
CA THR A 93 -19.93 -3.36 -8.54
C THR A 93 -19.35 -2.17 -7.77
N GLU A 94 -19.92 -0.98 -7.96
CA GLU A 94 -19.46 0.24 -7.28
C GLU A 94 -19.60 0.12 -5.75
N GLU A 95 -20.66 -0.52 -5.27
CA GLU A 95 -20.90 -0.77 -3.85
C GLU A 95 -19.83 -1.71 -3.26
N GLN A 96 -19.44 -2.74 -4.01
CA GLN A 96 -18.37 -3.66 -3.61
C GLN A 96 -17.00 -2.98 -3.58
N LEU A 97 -16.74 -2.09 -4.54
CA LEU A 97 -15.53 -1.28 -4.56
C LEU A 97 -15.48 -0.33 -3.36
N ARG A 98 -16.60 0.34 -3.05
CA ARG A 98 -16.73 1.22 -1.89
C ARG A 98 -16.56 0.47 -0.58
N GLN A 99 -17.31 -0.62 -0.38
CA GLN A 99 -17.20 -1.45 0.82
C GLN A 99 -15.78 -1.96 1.04
N ARG A 100 -15.11 -2.39 -0.04
CA ARG A 100 -13.72 -2.83 0.04
C ARG A 100 -12.79 -1.67 0.39
N PHE A 101 -12.98 -0.51 -0.21
CA PHE A 101 -12.18 0.67 0.11
C PHE A 101 -12.35 1.07 1.58
N ASP A 102 -13.58 1.20 2.05
CA ASP A 102 -13.89 1.58 3.44
C ASP A 102 -13.28 0.58 4.43
N GLY A 103 -13.41 -0.72 4.16
CA GLY A 103 -12.82 -1.77 5.00
C GLY A 103 -11.29 -1.75 5.02
N LEU A 104 -10.64 -1.50 3.87
CA LEU A 104 -9.19 -1.41 3.81
C LEU A 104 -8.67 -0.12 4.47
N GLN A 105 -9.40 0.98 4.33
CA GLN A 105 -9.09 2.25 4.98
C GLN A 105 -9.14 2.10 6.51
N ALA A 106 -10.23 1.53 7.03
CA ALA A 106 -10.38 1.26 8.45
C ALA A 106 -9.32 0.30 8.97
N PHE A 107 -9.03 -0.78 8.24
CA PHE A 107 -7.98 -1.73 8.59
C PHE A 107 -6.59 -1.08 8.72
N ILE A 108 -6.17 -0.29 7.72
CA ILE A 108 -4.86 0.38 7.77
C ILE A 108 -4.79 1.40 8.90
N ALA A 109 -5.87 2.16 9.13
CA ALA A 109 -5.94 3.12 10.22
C ALA A 109 -5.79 2.43 11.59
N GLU A 110 -6.50 1.32 11.80
CA GLU A 110 -6.44 0.54 13.04
C GLU A 110 -5.05 -0.07 13.29
N VAL A 111 -4.45 -0.66 12.25
CA VAL A 111 -3.08 -1.21 12.33
C VAL A 111 -2.09 -0.12 12.71
N PHE A 112 -2.17 1.05 12.05
CA PHE A 112 -1.27 2.15 12.34
C PHE A 112 -1.47 2.69 13.77
N ALA A 113 -2.73 2.89 14.20
CA ALA A 113 -3.04 3.38 15.54
C ALA A 113 -2.55 2.43 16.64
N THR A 114 -2.77 1.12 16.47
CA THR A 114 -2.27 0.10 17.39
C THR A 114 -0.75 0.14 17.49
N LEU A 115 -0.05 0.17 16.36
CA LEU A 115 1.42 0.21 16.33
C LEU A 115 1.97 1.52 16.89
N ALA A 116 1.29 2.65 16.65
CA ALA A 116 1.66 3.95 17.22
C ALA A 116 1.56 3.93 18.74
N GLN A 117 0.47 3.40 19.29
CA GLN A 117 0.31 3.25 20.74
C GLN A 117 1.40 2.35 21.33
N GLN A 118 1.65 1.18 20.72
CA GLN A 118 2.71 0.27 21.17
C GLN A 118 4.10 0.92 21.12
N HIS A 119 4.33 1.82 20.16
CA HIS A 119 5.58 2.56 20.04
C HIS A 119 5.73 3.62 21.13
N GLU A 120 4.65 4.34 21.44
CA GLU A 120 4.60 5.30 22.55
C GLU A 120 4.81 4.62 23.91
N ASP A 121 4.25 3.41 24.08
CA ASP A 121 4.41 2.58 25.27
C ASP A 121 5.82 1.94 25.37
N GLY A 122 6.66 2.08 24.34
CA GLY A 122 8.03 1.58 24.33
C GLY A 122 8.16 0.06 24.12
N LEU A 123 7.08 -0.62 23.70
CA LEU A 123 7.03 -2.08 23.57
C LEU A 123 7.96 -2.64 22.49
N GLN A 124 8.52 -1.80 21.62
CA GLN A 124 9.56 -2.19 20.67
C GLN A 124 10.90 -2.57 21.32
N HIS A 125 11.11 -2.18 22.59
CA HIS A 125 12.31 -2.51 23.36
C HIS A 125 12.11 -3.70 24.30
N ASP A 126 10.87 -4.19 24.39
CA ASP A 126 10.53 -5.37 25.17
C ASP A 126 10.85 -6.65 24.39
N VAL A 127 11.63 -7.53 25.01
CA VAL A 127 12.14 -8.77 24.39
C VAL A 127 11.03 -9.82 24.28
N ASP A 128 10.01 -9.74 25.15
CA ASP A 128 8.86 -10.64 25.16
C ASP A 128 7.74 -10.16 24.21
N SER A 129 7.90 -8.98 23.60
CA SER A 129 6.93 -8.38 22.70
C SER A 129 7.28 -8.56 21.22
N THR A 130 6.27 -8.82 20.39
CA THR A 130 6.42 -8.83 18.93
C THR A 130 6.28 -7.44 18.30
N ALA A 131 6.01 -6.40 19.10
CA ALA A 131 5.67 -5.06 18.60
C ALA A 131 6.78 -4.47 17.72
N GLY A 132 8.05 -4.64 18.08
CA GLY A 132 9.18 -4.18 17.26
C GLY A 132 9.21 -4.83 15.86
N LEU A 133 8.90 -6.12 15.77
CA LEU A 133 8.82 -6.84 14.51
C LEU A 133 7.61 -6.38 13.68
N ASP A 134 6.45 -6.22 14.31
CA ASP A 134 5.23 -5.76 13.63
C ASP A 134 5.38 -4.33 13.09
N MET A 135 6.02 -3.44 13.86
CA MET A 135 6.41 -2.09 13.43
C MET A 135 7.33 -2.12 12.21
N GLN A 136 8.33 -3.01 12.20
CA GLN A 136 9.24 -3.17 11.06
C GLN A 136 8.49 -3.67 9.82
N ILE A 137 7.64 -4.70 9.97
CA ILE A 137 6.82 -5.25 8.90
C ILE A 137 5.94 -4.16 8.28
N PHE A 138 5.28 -3.36 9.12
CA PHE A 138 4.43 -2.26 8.65
C PHE A 138 5.25 -1.15 7.99
N TYR A 139 6.38 -0.76 8.59
CA TYR A 139 7.28 0.24 8.02
C TYR A 139 7.76 -0.18 6.62
N ASP A 140 8.23 -1.41 6.45
CA ASP A 140 8.63 -1.94 5.15
C ASP A 140 7.47 -1.93 4.16
N PHE A 141 6.27 -2.30 4.63
CA PHE A 141 5.06 -2.27 3.83
C PHE A 141 4.72 -0.87 3.31
N VAL A 142 4.99 0.21 4.04
CA VAL A 142 4.75 1.58 3.56
C VAL A 142 5.99 2.24 2.94
N ALA A 143 7.19 1.75 3.23
CA ALA A 143 8.43 2.33 2.74
C ALA A 143 8.86 1.80 1.37
N HIS A 144 8.41 0.62 0.95
CA HIS A 144 8.85 0.03 -0.31
C HIS A 144 8.27 0.77 -1.54
N GLN A 145 9.11 1.15 -2.50
CA GLN A 145 8.69 1.75 -3.78
C GLN A 145 7.86 3.04 -3.63
N ARG A 146 8.26 3.92 -2.68
CA ARG A 146 7.64 5.25 -2.51
C ARG A 146 7.56 5.97 -3.86
N ASN A 147 6.41 6.57 -4.16
CA ASN A 147 6.16 7.40 -5.35
C ASN A 147 6.28 6.69 -6.71
N ARG A 148 6.21 5.35 -6.77
CA ARG A 148 6.19 4.61 -8.04
C ARG A 148 4.79 4.05 -8.34
N PRO A 149 3.87 4.83 -8.96
CA PRO A 149 2.54 4.35 -9.32
C PRO A 149 2.62 3.23 -10.37
N PRO A 150 1.88 2.12 -10.18
CA PRO A 150 1.59 1.18 -11.26
C PRO A 150 0.94 1.88 -12.46
N PRO A 151 1.21 1.42 -13.70
CA PRO A 151 0.61 2.00 -14.91
C PRO A 151 -0.93 1.96 -14.83
N PRO A 152 -1.63 3.09 -14.95
CA PRO A 152 -3.09 3.13 -14.89
C PRO A 152 -3.71 2.56 -16.18
N VAL A 153 -4.91 1.98 -16.08
CA VAL A 153 -5.71 1.57 -17.25
C VAL A 153 -6.24 2.79 -18.03
N LYS A 154 -6.60 3.84 -17.29
CA LYS A 154 -7.03 5.15 -17.81
C LYS A 154 -5.99 6.21 -17.42
N THR A 155 -6.33 7.49 -17.45
CA THR A 155 -5.50 8.56 -16.88
C THR A 155 -5.37 8.41 -15.36
N LEU A 156 -4.16 8.60 -14.83
CA LEU A 156 -3.92 8.64 -13.38
C LEU A 156 -4.54 9.92 -12.79
N PRO A 157 -5.46 9.83 -11.81
CA PRO A 157 -6.04 11.00 -11.17
C PRO A 157 -4.97 11.88 -10.51
N GLU A 158 -5.18 13.21 -10.46
CA GLU A 158 -4.21 14.15 -9.87
C GLU A 158 -3.86 13.80 -8.43
N TRP A 159 -4.85 13.45 -7.61
CA TRP A 159 -4.63 13.05 -6.20
C TRP A 159 -3.78 11.77 -6.05
N ALA A 160 -3.70 10.95 -7.11
CA ALA A 160 -2.91 9.72 -7.14
C ALA A 160 -1.52 9.92 -7.76
N LYS A 161 -1.21 11.10 -8.28
CA LYS A 161 0.12 11.40 -8.82
C LYS A 161 1.08 11.69 -7.67
N PRO A 162 2.32 11.20 -7.72
CA PRO A 162 3.34 11.63 -6.79
C PRO A 162 3.46 13.16 -6.82
N PRO A 163 3.56 13.83 -5.66
CA PRO A 163 3.88 15.26 -5.65
C PRO A 163 5.20 15.43 -6.42
N ASN A 164 5.22 16.36 -7.38
CA ASN A 164 6.32 16.54 -8.33
C ASN A 164 7.68 16.49 -7.63
N VAL A 165 8.45 15.41 -7.83
CA VAL A 165 9.89 15.37 -7.54
C VAL A 165 10.65 16.07 -8.67
N GLY A 166 10.11 17.19 -9.15
CA GLY A 166 10.47 17.86 -10.40
C GLY A 166 10.99 19.28 -10.21
N ALA A 167 11.68 19.56 -9.11
CA ALA A 167 12.35 20.84 -8.89
C ALA A 167 13.67 20.74 -8.10
N ILE A 168 14.27 19.55 -7.97
CA ILE A 168 15.60 19.39 -7.36
C ILE A 168 16.40 18.43 -8.22
N LEU A 169 16.98 18.96 -9.32
CA LEU A 169 18.21 18.53 -10.00
C LEU A 169 18.35 19.36 -11.30
N ALA A 170 18.51 20.68 -11.14
CA ALA A 170 18.99 21.58 -12.16
C ALA A 170 19.48 22.88 -11.51
N LYS A 171 20.55 22.80 -10.72
CA LYS A 171 21.52 23.87 -10.48
C LYS A 171 22.87 23.25 -10.17
#